data_AF-A0A317GUP1-F1
#
_entry.id   AF-A0A317GUP1-F1
#
_cell.length_a   1.000
_cell.length_b   1.000
_cell.length_c   1.000
_cell.angle_alpha   90.00
_cell.angle_beta   90.00
_cell.angle_gamma   90.00
#
_symmetry.space_group_name_H-M   'P 1'
#
loop_
_entity.id
_entity.type
_entity.pdbx_description
1 polymer ?
#
loop_
_entity_poly.entity_id
_entity_poly.type
_entity_poly.pdbx_seq_one_letter_code
_entity_poly.pdbx_strand_id
1 'polypeptide(L)' 'MYVAASDRVVHAYRHGGGQQAWQYVMTGNGSDPIVANGVVYLHSYVDGTSFLFTALGATSSSVIWKQIFAATGVTNLIVG' A
#
# COMPACT_ATOMS: atom_id res chain seq x y z
N MET A 1 -9.00 4.02 11.31
CA MET A 1 -7.83 4.91 11.20
C MET A 1 -6.68 4.08 10.66
N TYR A 2 -5.94 4.57 9.67
CA TYR A 2 -4.74 3.91 9.14
C TYR A 2 -3.53 4.78 9.41
N VAL A 3 -2.46 4.18 9.92
CA VAL A 3 -1.17 4.85 10.13
C VAL A 3 -0.13 4.00 9.41
N ALA A 4 0.50 4.55 8.38
CA ALA A 4 1.73 4.00 7.85
C ALA A 4 2.86 4.78 8.54
N ALA A 5 3.57 4.10 9.43
CA ALA A 5 4.73 4.70 10.06
C ALA A 5 5.98 4.28 9.28
N SER A 6 7.06 5.04 9.47
CA SER A 6 8.39 4.85 8.90
C SER A 6 9.04 3.47 9.13
N ASP A 7 8.32 2.53 9.76
CA ASP A 7 8.71 1.14 10.02
C ASP A 7 8.35 0.16 8.89
N ARG A 8 7.82 0.65 7.77
CA ARG A 8 7.33 -0.15 6.63
C ARG A 8 6.10 -0.99 7.00
N VAL A 9 5.35 -0.60 8.03
CA VAL A 9 4.14 -1.30 8.43
C VAL A 9 2.94 -0.37 8.38
N VAL A 10 1.87 -0.86 7.76
CA VAL A 10 0.56 -0.19 7.76
C VAL A 10 -0.28 -0.82 8.86
N HIS A 11 -0.67 -0.01 9.83
CA HIS A 11 -1.54 -0.42 10.92
C HIS A 11 -2.96 0.11 10.69
N ALA A 12 -3.94 -0.78 10.80
CA ALA A 12 -5.35 -0.44 10.75
C ALA A 12 -5.97 -0.58 12.13
N TYR A 13 -6.73 0.42 12.56
CA TYR A 13 -7.39 0.44 13.86
C TYR A 13 -8.91 0.54 13.74
N ARG A 14 -9.61 -0.25 14.57
CA ARG A 14 -11.08 -0.18 14.69
C ARG A 14 -11.50 1.17 15.26
N HIS A 15 -12.63 1.67 14.74
CA HIS A 15 -13.25 2.89 15.26
C HIS A 15 -13.79 2.65 16.68
N GLY A 16 -13.53 3.56 17.61
CA GLY A 16 -14.13 3.54 18.95
C GLY A 16 -13.33 2.85 20.07
N GLY A 17 -12.10 2.38 19.84
CA GLY A 17 -11.33 1.76 20.92
C GLY A 17 -9.83 1.59 20.71
N GLY A 18 -9.25 2.11 19.63
CA GLY A 18 -7.80 2.04 19.38
C GLY A 18 -7.23 0.63 19.20
N GLN A 19 -8.07 -0.41 19.19
CA GLN A 19 -7.63 -1.78 18.97
C GLN A 19 -7.22 -1.98 17.52
N GLN A 20 -6.05 -2.59 17.31
CA GLN A 20 -5.56 -2.93 15.99
C GLN A 20 -6.50 -3.96 15.34
N ALA A 21 -7.00 -3.63 14.16
CA ALA A 21 -7.83 -4.49 13.32
C ALA A 21 -6.96 -5.45 12.50
N TRP A 22 -5.93 -4.92 11.85
CA TRP A 22 -4.96 -5.67 11.07
C TRP A 22 -3.68 -4.85 10.87
N GLN A 23 -2.63 -5.52 10.41
CA GLN A 23 -1.40 -4.87 9.96
C GLN A 23 -0.91 -5.46 8.64
N TYR A 24 -0.13 -4.70 7.90
CA TYR A 24 0.48 -5.14 6.65
C TYR A 24 1.93 -4.67 6.55
N VAL A 25 2.85 -5.61 6.36
CA VAL A 25 4.28 -5.33 6.21
C VAL A 25 4.58 -5.05 4.74
N MET A 26 5.09 -3.85 4.48
CA MET A 26 5.50 -3.38 3.16
C MET A 26 6.89 -3.89 2.81
N THR A 27 7.13 -4.10 1.52
CA THR A 27 8.40 -4.64 1.00
C THR A 27 9.54 -3.63 1.05
N GLY A 28 9.23 -2.33 1.08
CA GLY A 28 10.21 -1.27 1.18
C GLY A 28 9.65 -0.01 1.82
N ASN A 29 10.48 1.03 1.89
CA ASN A 29 10.04 2.34 2.35
C ASN A 29 9.00 2.88 1.35
N GLY A 30 7.87 3.37 1.86
CA GLY A 30 6.70 3.57 1.04
C GLY A 30 5.54 4.21 1.78
N SER A 31 4.56 4.66 1.00
CA SER A 31 3.71 5.83 1.17
C SER A 31 2.77 5.91 2.37
N ASP A 32 2.22 7.12 2.52
CA ASP A 32 0.93 7.34 3.17
C ASP A 32 -0.18 6.52 2.47
N PRO A 33 -1.07 5.86 3.23
CA PRO A 33 -2.13 5.04 2.67
C PRO A 33 -3.27 5.91 2.13
N ILE A 34 -3.75 5.60 0.92
CA ILE A 34 -4.98 6.19 0.38
C ILE A 34 -6.09 5.16 0.47
N VAL A 35 -7.26 5.56 0.98
CA VAL A 35 -8.42 4.68 1.12
C VAL A 35 -9.55 5.18 0.23
N ALA A 36 -10.00 4.33 -0.70
CA ALA A 36 -11.15 4.62 -1.55
C ALA A 36 -11.94 3.33 -1.81
N ASN A 37 -13.27 3.41 -1.78
CA ASN A 37 -14.17 2.29 -2.11
C ASN A 37 -13.86 0.97 -1.36
N GLY A 38 -13.46 1.07 -0.09
CA GLY A 38 -13.14 -0.11 0.72
C GLY A 38 -11.79 -0.76 0.38
N VAL A 39 -10.91 -0.06 -0.35
CA VAL A 39 -9.57 -0.50 -0.71
C VAL A 39 -8.54 0.46 -0.16
N VAL A 40 -7.45 -0.08 0.41
CA VAL A 40 -6.26 0.67 0.83
C VAL A 40 -5.20 0.51 -0.24
N TYR A 41 -4.73 1.63 -0.78
CA TYR A 41 -3.68 1.70 -1.79
C TYR A 41 -2.37 2.16 -1.15
N LEU A 42 -1.31 1.42 -1.44
CA LEU A 42 0.03 1.62 -0.94
C LEU A 42 1.02 1.59 -2.09
N HIS A 43 2.10 2.35 -1.99
CA HIS A 43 3.28 2.15 -2.84
C HIS A 43 4.55 2.01 -2.01
N SER A 44 5.55 1.29 -2.52
CA SER A 44 6.88 1.20 -1.91
C SER A 44 7.97 1.11 -2.98
N TYR A 45 9.16 1.62 -2.67
CA TYR A 45 10.35 1.38 -3.47
C TYR A 45 10.77 -0.09 -3.33
N VAL A 46 11.00 -0.76 -4.46
CA VAL A 46 11.56 -2.12 -4.50
C VAL A 46 13.08 -2.03 -4.62
N ASP A 47 13.54 -1.20 -5.54
CA ASP A 47 14.93 -0.91 -5.83
C ASP A 47 15.06 0.56 -6.30
N GLY A 48 16.22 0.96 -6.82
CA GLY A 48 16.47 2.32 -7.27
C GLY A 48 15.70 2.75 -8.52
N THR A 49 14.98 1.84 -9.18
CA THR A 49 14.25 2.12 -10.43
C THR A 49 12.82 1.59 -10.43
N SER A 50 12.40 0.82 -9.43
CA SER A 50 11.12 0.11 -9.45
C SER A 50 10.26 0.39 -8.22
N PHE A 51 8.96 0.48 -8.45
CA PHE A 51 7.93 0.72 -7.46
C PHE A 51 6.95 -0.43 -7.41
N LEU A 52 6.62 -0.89 -6.21
CA LEU A 52 5.55 -1.86 -5.97
C LEU A 52 4.31 -1.11 -5.49
N PHE A 53 3.23 -1.23 -6.23
CA PHE A 53 1.90 -0.79 -5.83
C PHE A 53 1.12 -1.99 -5.29
N THR A 54 0.46 -1.80 -4.15
CA THR A 54 -0.34 -2.84 -3.49
C THR A 54 -1.73 -2.29 -3.18
N ALA A 55 -2.76 -3.07 -3.52
CA ALA A 55 -4.12 -2.83 -3.05
C ALA A 55 -4.52 -3.88 -2.02
N LEU A 56 -5.02 -3.43 -0.88
CA LEU A 56 -5.51 -4.25 0.22
C LEU A 56 -6.99 -3.99 0.46
N GLY A 57 -7.72 -4.98 0.97
CA GLY A 57 -9.04 -4.73 1.55
C GLY A 57 -8.93 -3.76 2.73
N ALA A 58 -9.88 -2.83 2.87
CA ALA A 58 -9.93 -1.96 4.04
C ALA A 58 -10.33 -2.74 5.31
N THR A 59 -11.22 -3.72 5.17
CA THR A 59 -11.70 -4.53 6.30
C THR A 59 -10.89 -5.80 6.53
N SER A 60 -10.01 -6.15 5.60
CA SER A 60 -9.17 -7.35 5.64
C SER A 60 -7.78 -7.05 5.09
N SER A 61 -6.71 -7.54 5.72
CA SER A 61 -5.34 -7.43 5.18
C SER A 61 -5.10 -8.30 3.94
N SER A 62 -6.17 -8.73 3.24
CA SER A 62 -6.12 -9.50 2.02
C SER A 62 -5.62 -8.61 0.89
N VAL A 63 -4.57 -9.08 0.22
CA VAL A 63 -4.07 -8.45 -1.00
C VAL A 63 -5.07 -8.71 -2.12
N ILE A 64 -5.58 -7.63 -2.71
CA ILE A 64 -6.44 -7.68 -3.90
C ILE A 64 -5.56 -7.83 -5.14
N TRP A 65 -4.54 -6.98 -5.25
CA TRP A 65 -3.54 -7.06 -6.31
C TRP A 65 -2.21 -6.43 -5.89
N LYS A 66 -1.16 -6.79 -6.62
CA LYS A 66 0.19 -6.20 -6.56
C LYS A 66 0.73 -6.01 -7.96
N GLN A 67 1.34 -4.86 -8.21
CA GLN A 67 1.93 -4.55 -9.51
C GLN A 67 3.26 -3.83 -9.32
N ILE A 68 4.29 -4.30 -10.02
CA ILE A 68 5.59 -3.63 -10.09
C ILE A 68 5.62 -2.75 -11.34
N PHE A 69 6.10 -1.52 -11.16
CA PHE A 69 6.39 -0.58 -12.24
C PHE A 69 7.86 -0.22 -12.19
N ALA A 70 8.59 -0.49 -13.27
CA ALA A 70 9.93 0.00 -13.44
C ALA A 70 9.87 1.37 -14.11
N ALA A 71 10.47 2.38 -13.49
CA ALA A 71 10.84 3.64 -14.10
C ALA A 71 12.04 3.41 -15.05
N THR A 72 11.85 2.57 -16.05
CA THR A 72 12.65 2.64 -17.28
C THR A 72 12.23 3.93 -17.96
N GLY A 73 13.15 4.85 -18.27
CA GLY A 73 12.88 6.21 -18.78
C GLY A 73 12.11 6.33 -20.12
N VAL A 74 11.30 5.34 -20.48
CA VAL A 74 10.33 5.29 -21.58
C VAL A 74 9.01 4.79 -21.01
N THR A 75 8.12 5.69 -20.58
CA THR A 75 6.75 5.32 -20.22
C THR A 75 5.89 5.24 -21.47
N ASN A 76 5.72 4.04 -22.01
CA ASN A 76 4.50 3.72 -22.75
C ASN A 76 3.39 3.48 -21.73
N LEU A 77 2.72 4.56 -21.33
CA LEU A 77 1.46 4.45 -20.61
C LEU A 77 0.39 3.96 -21.59
N ILE A 78 0.20 2.64 -21.68
CA ILE A 78 -1.05 2.10 -22.19
C ILE A 78 -2.03 2.14 -21.01
N VAL A 79 -2.84 3.19 -20.98
CA VAL A 79 -4.08 3.18 -20.22
C VAL A 79 -5.12 2.51 -21.14
N GLY A 80 -5.52 1.29 -20.79
CA GLY A 80 -6.65 0.60 -21.40
C GLY A 80 -7.91 0.75 -20.55
#